data_AF-A0A971JLL2-F1
#
_entry.id   AF-A0A971JLL2-F1
#
_cell.length_a   1.000
_cell.length_b   1.000
_cell.length_c   1.000
_cell.angle_alpha   90.00
_cell.angle_beta   90.00
_cell.angle_gamma   90.00
#
_symmetry.space_group_name_H-M   'P 1'
#
loop_
_entity.id
_entity.type
_entity.pdbx_description
1 polymer ?
#
loop_
_entity_poly.entity_id
_entity_poly.type
_entity_poly.pdbx_seq_one_letter_code
_entity_poly.pdbx_strand_id
1 'polypeptide(L)'
;MRKHGLCHLILVLLMIFVLQTSDAHAWGPRAMRSIAAMSLQVINDNFPTTFRPGGVVGTNFERDVMSGASAGWQVLAPTVPMNNDQEVIDAIAAQILLLRDVQHYVPTAYFAYRMGVLASLTAHAMLPYGFTWSESEHELRRQIISDIEANIDKYGFESIQENRVFIRDAKSYFSQKRSYQTEDMRLIAHDYRTGLNYNGFLKQGGRAYYLRAVAAVADVWYTVLQTDVNIEDFVLVKPSPRTLTWYFVSEMEYLLNEKDNMAQVEKVYANFDEVNPQMTAAYERLGDIFYANEDEDVKLRGVSEWKKAYDFGDAERRRIGTKLSQHYMKEGKFYLDRASQPIAEETDLNNALQGFMNALDYDRSSDEAAKFIQNTNVAIRERNERLELTLSIIATGERVHEEANRFREAQDFANAISTYRQAIGFFEAVSDEFKVHADTARENIRRLRREISDVINEVLNAASQAIDEGDRARDNKQFDEAIGHYQRVPSVVAVIPADESPTVGREVQDVIALSEKKIEEARVEKLRYEQALAVQQAQQAQQGGAAPAPAPAPAPVAQ
;
A
#
# COMPACT_ATOMS: atom_id res chain seq x y z
N MET A 1 37.89 -5.49 -37.14
CA MET A 1 36.66 -5.63 -37.95
C MET A 1 35.38 -5.57 -37.08
N ARG A 2 35.09 -4.45 -36.40
CA ARG A 2 33.91 -4.33 -35.51
C ARG A 2 33.29 -2.91 -35.45
N LYS A 3 33.55 -2.05 -36.44
CA LYS A 3 33.01 -0.67 -36.48
C LYS A 3 31.95 -0.43 -37.56
N HIS A 4 31.90 -1.24 -38.61
CA HIS A 4 30.90 -1.08 -39.69
C HIS A 4 29.53 -1.70 -39.37
N GLY A 5 29.47 -2.71 -38.49
CA GLY A 5 28.20 -3.30 -38.07
C GLY A 5 27.35 -2.38 -37.19
N LEU A 6 27.99 -1.58 -36.32
CA LEU A 6 27.28 -0.67 -35.42
C LEU A 6 26.69 0.54 -36.17
N CYS A 7 27.41 1.06 -37.16
CA CYS A 7 26.89 2.15 -38.01
C CYS A 7 25.70 1.72 -38.87
N HIS A 8 25.68 0.50 -39.39
CA HIS A 8 24.53 0.00 -40.13
C HIS A 8 23.33 -0.30 -39.23
N LEU A 9 23.55 -0.79 -38.00
CA LEU A 9 22.46 -1.01 -37.05
C LEU A 9 21.83 0.31 -36.58
N ILE A 10 22.65 1.36 -36.37
CA ILE A 10 22.16 2.71 -36.02
C ILE A 10 21.45 3.37 -37.21
N LEU A 11 21.95 3.21 -38.44
CA LEU A 11 21.27 3.71 -39.65
C LEU A 11 19.94 3.00 -39.92
N VAL A 12 19.84 1.70 -39.64
CA VAL A 12 18.58 0.95 -39.75
C VAL A 12 17.61 1.33 -38.63
N LEU A 13 18.08 1.52 -37.39
CA LEU A 13 17.23 2.04 -36.30
C LEU A 13 16.78 3.49 -36.53
N LEU A 14 17.61 4.34 -37.14
CA LEU A 14 17.23 5.69 -37.54
C LEU A 14 16.25 5.70 -38.73
N MET A 15 16.38 4.77 -39.69
CA MET A 15 15.40 4.62 -40.77
C MET A 15 14.05 4.07 -40.26
N ILE A 16 14.06 3.19 -39.25
CA ILE A 16 12.83 2.70 -38.61
C ILE A 16 12.16 3.81 -37.78
N PHE A 17 12.92 4.78 -37.25
CA PHE A 17 12.36 5.98 -36.60
C PHE A 17 11.88 7.07 -37.57
N VAL A 18 12.26 7.02 -38.86
CA VAL A 18 11.79 7.96 -39.90
C VAL A 18 10.55 7.45 -40.64
N LEU A 19 10.14 6.20 -40.41
CA LEU A 19 8.75 5.78 -40.63
C LEU A 19 7.87 6.27 -39.45
N GLN A 20 7.96 7.57 -39.14
CA GLN A 20 6.86 8.22 -38.45
C GLN A 20 5.68 8.16 -39.41
N THR A 21 4.66 7.38 -39.01
CA THR A 21 3.30 7.54 -39.49
C THR A 21 2.93 9.00 -39.29
N SER A 22 3.15 9.83 -40.31
CA SER A 22 2.72 11.23 -40.28
C SER A 22 1.23 11.21 -40.04
N ASP A 23 0.84 11.68 -38.86
CA ASP A 23 -0.53 11.64 -38.38
C ASP A 23 -1.49 12.11 -39.47
N ALA A 24 -2.59 11.36 -39.62
CA ALA A 24 -3.67 11.60 -40.58
C ALA A 24 -4.47 12.87 -40.24
N HIS A 25 -3.79 13.99 -40.05
CA HIS A 25 -4.39 15.32 -40.03
C HIS A 25 -4.70 15.75 -41.47
N ALA A 26 -5.81 16.44 -41.72
CA ALA A 26 -6.17 17.06 -43.01
C ALA A 26 -5.69 18.50 -43.07
N TRP A 27 -5.60 19.13 -41.89
CA TRP A 27 -4.93 20.40 -41.67
C TRP A 27 -3.73 20.10 -40.81
N GLY A 28 -2.54 20.52 -41.22
CA GLY A 28 -1.38 20.31 -40.37
C GLY A 28 -1.50 21.04 -39.01
N PRO A 29 -0.71 20.66 -38.00
CA PRO A 29 -0.85 21.15 -36.63
C PRO A 29 -0.91 22.68 -36.50
N ARG A 30 -0.15 23.43 -37.31
CA ARG A 30 -0.17 24.90 -37.27
C ARG A 30 -1.49 25.46 -37.79
N ALA A 31 -1.98 24.90 -38.90
CA ALA A 31 -3.24 25.33 -39.50
C ALA A 31 -4.42 25.01 -38.59
N MET A 32 -4.43 23.83 -37.96
CA MET A 32 -5.52 23.45 -37.06
C MET A 32 -5.59 24.36 -35.82
N ARG A 33 -4.44 24.69 -35.21
CA ARG A 33 -4.39 25.67 -34.11
C ARG A 33 -4.90 27.04 -34.54
N SER A 34 -4.53 27.49 -35.73
CA SER A 34 -5.01 28.76 -36.28
C SER A 34 -6.53 28.75 -36.50
N ILE A 35 -7.07 27.70 -37.11
CA ILE A 35 -8.51 27.53 -37.31
C ILE A 35 -9.24 27.54 -35.97
N ALA A 36 -8.81 26.72 -35.00
CA ALA A 36 -9.44 26.64 -33.68
C ALA A 36 -9.39 27.98 -32.92
N ALA A 37 -8.26 28.68 -32.95
CA ALA A 37 -8.11 29.99 -32.31
C ALA A 37 -9.04 31.05 -32.94
N MET A 38 -9.13 31.10 -34.27
CA MET A 38 -10.01 32.05 -34.95
C MET A 38 -11.48 31.70 -34.71
N SER A 39 -11.86 30.42 -34.75
CA SER A 39 -13.21 29.99 -34.40
C SER A 39 -13.57 30.34 -32.96
N LEU A 40 -12.60 30.30 -32.04
CA LEU A 40 -12.79 30.68 -30.64
C LEU A 40 -13.00 32.19 -30.49
N GLN A 41 -12.21 33.00 -31.20
CA GLN A 41 -12.43 34.43 -31.24
C GLN A 41 -13.83 34.75 -31.76
N VAL A 42 -14.25 34.07 -32.84
CA VAL A 42 -15.57 34.23 -33.42
C VAL A 42 -16.71 33.85 -32.47
N ILE A 43 -16.59 32.72 -31.75
CA ILE A 43 -17.67 32.26 -30.87
C ILE A 43 -17.72 33.07 -29.57
N ASN A 44 -16.60 33.64 -29.12
CA ASN A 44 -16.53 34.48 -27.92
C ASN A 44 -17.37 35.76 -28.06
N ASP A 45 -17.60 36.25 -29.29
CA ASP A 45 -18.50 37.37 -29.55
C ASP A 45 -19.96 37.03 -29.17
N ASN A 46 -20.37 35.78 -29.36
CA ASN A 46 -21.71 35.29 -29.04
C ASN A 46 -21.81 34.69 -27.63
N PHE A 47 -20.74 34.06 -27.14
CA PHE A 47 -20.71 33.29 -25.90
C PHE A 47 -19.42 33.54 -25.08
N PRO A 48 -19.26 34.73 -24.49
CA PRO A 48 -17.97 35.16 -23.89
C PRO A 48 -17.54 34.38 -22.65
N THR A 49 -18.46 33.71 -21.94
CA THR A 49 -18.18 33.04 -20.66
C THR A 49 -18.09 31.52 -20.75
N THR A 50 -18.38 30.91 -21.91
CA THR A 50 -18.51 29.45 -22.04
C THR A 50 -17.20 28.71 -21.76
N PHE A 51 -16.09 29.16 -22.33
CA PHE A 51 -14.77 28.54 -22.13
C PHE A 51 -13.95 29.23 -21.03
N ARG A 52 -14.53 30.24 -20.37
CA ARG A 52 -13.98 30.98 -19.22
C ARG A 52 -15.06 31.24 -18.16
N PRO A 53 -15.62 30.20 -17.52
CA PRO A 53 -16.76 30.34 -16.63
C PRO A 53 -16.53 31.24 -15.40
N GLY A 54 -15.28 31.46 -14.98
CA GLY A 54 -14.94 32.42 -13.91
C GLY A 54 -14.27 33.72 -14.41
N GLY A 55 -14.41 34.05 -15.71
CA GLY A 55 -13.76 35.21 -16.32
C GLY A 55 -12.23 35.07 -16.40
N VAL A 56 -11.51 36.19 -16.33
CA VAL A 56 -10.03 36.23 -16.50
C VAL A 56 -9.27 35.50 -15.38
N VAL A 57 -9.89 35.33 -14.20
CA VAL A 57 -9.28 34.73 -13.00
C VAL A 57 -9.81 33.32 -12.73
N GLY A 58 -10.78 32.84 -13.53
CA GLY A 58 -11.40 31.52 -13.38
C GLY A 58 -10.70 30.41 -14.15
N THR A 59 -11.30 29.21 -14.08
CA THR A 59 -10.92 28.05 -14.90
C THR A 59 -11.01 28.42 -16.38
N ASN A 60 -9.90 28.28 -17.10
CA ASN A 60 -9.83 28.55 -18.54
C ASN A 60 -9.71 27.24 -19.30
N PHE A 61 -10.73 26.93 -20.10
CA PHE A 61 -10.82 25.71 -20.90
C PHE A 61 -10.39 25.89 -22.36
N GLU A 62 -10.00 27.09 -22.78
CA GLU A 62 -9.50 27.33 -24.15
C GLU A 62 -8.27 26.47 -24.47
N ARG A 63 -7.42 26.23 -23.46
CA ARG A 63 -6.28 25.32 -23.62
C ARG A 63 -6.73 23.89 -23.91
N ASP A 64 -7.82 23.44 -23.28
CA ASP A 64 -8.40 22.12 -23.53
C ASP A 64 -9.01 22.04 -24.93
N VAL A 65 -9.71 23.09 -25.39
CA VAL A 65 -10.18 23.19 -26.79
C VAL A 65 -9.02 23.05 -27.78
N MET A 66 -7.91 23.77 -27.54
CA MET A 66 -6.74 23.72 -28.41
C MET A 66 -6.03 22.36 -28.35
N SER A 67 -6.03 21.71 -27.17
CA SER A 67 -5.52 20.35 -27.00
C SER A 67 -6.33 19.36 -27.83
N GLY A 68 -7.67 19.42 -27.75
CA GLY A 68 -8.56 18.54 -28.53
C GLY A 68 -8.48 18.78 -30.03
N ALA A 69 -8.37 20.03 -30.46
CA ALA A 69 -8.14 20.37 -31.86
C ALA A 69 -6.81 19.80 -32.38
N SER A 70 -5.78 19.77 -31.51
CA SER A 70 -4.47 19.19 -31.85
C SER A 70 -4.50 17.65 -31.86
N ALA A 71 -5.22 17.02 -30.93
CA ALA A 71 -5.40 15.57 -30.88
C ALA A 71 -6.14 15.03 -32.13
N GLY A 72 -7.01 15.87 -32.71
CA GLY A 72 -7.62 15.60 -34.00
C GLY A 72 -8.88 14.73 -33.93
N TRP A 73 -9.47 14.47 -35.10
CA TRP A 73 -10.70 13.67 -35.21
C TRP A 73 -10.49 12.19 -34.93
N GLN A 74 -9.23 11.73 -34.97
CA GLN A 74 -8.84 10.33 -34.76
C GLN A 74 -9.22 9.82 -33.37
N VAL A 75 -9.38 10.71 -32.39
CA VAL A 75 -9.92 10.40 -31.06
C VAL A 75 -11.30 9.73 -31.15
N LEU A 76 -12.08 10.02 -32.19
CA LEU A 76 -13.41 9.45 -32.42
C LEU A 76 -13.39 8.17 -33.25
N ALA A 77 -12.33 7.93 -34.04
CA ALA A 77 -12.25 6.83 -34.99
C ALA A 77 -12.48 5.42 -34.38
N PRO A 78 -12.05 5.11 -33.14
CA PRO A 78 -12.33 3.81 -32.53
C PRO A 78 -13.81 3.52 -32.28
N THR A 79 -14.64 4.56 -32.19
CA THR A 79 -16.05 4.45 -31.77
C THR A 79 -17.04 4.91 -32.82
N VAL A 80 -16.58 5.69 -33.80
CA VAL A 80 -17.42 6.29 -34.84
C VAL A 80 -16.86 5.91 -36.22
N PRO A 81 -17.63 5.21 -37.06
CA PRO A 81 -17.19 4.87 -38.41
C PRO A 81 -17.06 6.14 -39.26
N MET A 82 -16.01 6.22 -40.08
CA MET A 82 -15.70 7.36 -40.96
C MET A 82 -15.16 6.89 -42.33
N ASN A 83 -15.76 5.83 -42.87
CA ASN A 83 -15.28 5.14 -44.06
C ASN A 83 -15.73 5.80 -45.37
N ASN A 84 -16.60 6.80 -45.32
CA ASN A 84 -17.06 7.58 -46.47
C ASN A 84 -17.50 8.99 -46.03
N ASP A 85 -17.70 9.90 -46.98
CA ASP A 85 -18.08 11.29 -46.70
C ASP A 85 -19.39 11.40 -45.91
N GLN A 86 -20.35 10.50 -46.18
CA GLN A 86 -21.64 10.50 -45.51
C GLN A 86 -21.50 10.15 -44.02
N GLU A 87 -20.69 9.13 -43.71
CA GLU A 87 -20.35 8.75 -42.33
C GLU A 87 -19.61 9.87 -41.59
N VAL A 88 -18.76 10.65 -42.27
CA VAL A 88 -18.10 11.82 -41.67
C VAL A 88 -19.11 12.91 -41.29
N ILE A 89 -20.08 13.21 -42.17
CA ILE A 89 -21.13 14.19 -41.87
C ILE A 89 -22.02 13.69 -40.73
N ASP A 90 -22.39 12.41 -40.75
CA ASP A 90 -23.21 11.80 -39.71
C ASP A 90 -22.47 11.78 -38.36
N ALA A 91 -21.14 11.59 -38.37
CA ALA A 91 -20.28 11.72 -37.20
C ALA A 91 -20.29 13.15 -36.63
N ILE A 92 -20.19 14.18 -37.48
CA ILE A 92 -20.29 15.59 -37.05
C ILE A 92 -21.65 15.84 -36.40
N ALA A 93 -22.74 15.39 -37.04
CA ALA A 93 -24.09 15.54 -36.51
C ALA A 93 -24.26 14.86 -35.14
N ALA A 94 -23.79 13.62 -35.01
CA ALA A 94 -23.85 12.86 -33.76
C ALA A 94 -23.06 13.54 -32.63
N GLN A 95 -21.88 14.11 -32.94
CA GLN A 95 -21.09 14.86 -31.97
C GLN A 95 -21.75 16.17 -31.53
N ILE A 96 -22.39 16.89 -32.46
CA ILE A 96 -23.17 18.10 -32.12
C ILE A 96 -24.27 17.76 -31.13
N LEU A 97 -25.07 16.73 -31.43
CA LEU A 97 -26.17 16.29 -30.56
C LEU A 97 -25.67 15.83 -29.19
N LEU A 98 -24.58 15.06 -29.16
CA LEU A 98 -23.97 14.57 -27.93
C LEU A 98 -23.49 15.73 -27.04
N LEU A 99 -22.68 16.64 -27.58
CA LEU A 99 -22.13 17.75 -26.80
C LEU A 99 -23.22 18.73 -26.36
N ARG A 100 -24.23 18.95 -27.20
CA ARG A 100 -25.38 19.78 -26.83
C ARG A 100 -26.12 19.22 -25.61
N ASP A 101 -26.34 17.91 -25.57
CA ASP A 101 -27.04 17.27 -24.44
C ASP A 101 -26.16 17.24 -23.19
N VAL A 102 -24.87 16.93 -23.35
CA VAL A 102 -23.89 16.94 -22.26
C VAL A 102 -23.74 18.33 -21.61
N GLN A 103 -23.91 19.41 -22.36
CA GLN A 103 -23.81 20.78 -21.81
C GLN A 103 -24.79 21.01 -20.63
N HIS A 104 -25.89 20.26 -20.56
CA HIS A 104 -26.82 20.32 -19.43
C HIS A 104 -26.23 19.79 -18.11
N TYR A 105 -25.16 19.00 -18.16
CA TYR A 105 -24.50 18.37 -17.01
C TYR A 105 -23.29 19.16 -16.47
N VAL A 106 -23.23 20.47 -16.75
CA VAL A 106 -22.13 21.40 -16.46
C VAL A 106 -20.89 21.16 -17.34
N PRO A 107 -20.48 22.14 -18.17
CA PRO A 107 -19.27 22.02 -18.98
C PRO A 107 -17.99 21.84 -18.15
N THR A 108 -17.20 20.84 -18.51
CA THR A 108 -15.90 20.53 -17.89
C THR A 108 -14.73 20.75 -18.87
N ALA A 109 -13.50 20.49 -18.41
CA ALA A 109 -12.31 20.48 -19.28
C ALA A 109 -12.44 19.47 -20.43
N TYR A 110 -13.10 18.33 -20.21
CA TYR A 110 -13.29 17.33 -21.25
C TYR A 110 -14.33 17.75 -22.30
N PHE A 111 -15.39 18.45 -21.88
CA PHE A 111 -16.34 19.06 -22.83
C PHE A 111 -15.62 20.01 -23.79
N ALA A 112 -14.76 20.88 -23.26
CA ALA A 112 -13.96 21.78 -24.07
C ALA A 112 -12.96 21.04 -24.99
N TYR A 113 -12.29 20.01 -24.48
CA TYR A 113 -11.45 19.13 -25.28
C TYR A 113 -12.24 18.51 -26.45
N ARG A 114 -13.44 18.00 -26.21
CA ARG A 114 -14.30 17.42 -27.26
C ARG A 114 -14.84 18.46 -28.24
N MET A 115 -15.07 19.70 -27.83
CA MET A 115 -15.36 20.82 -28.74
C MET A 115 -14.19 21.09 -29.71
N GLY A 116 -12.95 20.95 -29.23
CA GLY A 116 -11.75 21.00 -30.06
C GLY A 116 -11.65 19.84 -31.07
N VAL A 117 -11.92 18.61 -30.61
CA VAL A 117 -11.97 17.42 -31.48
C VAL A 117 -13.03 17.59 -32.57
N LEU A 118 -14.22 18.09 -32.22
CA LEU A 118 -15.29 18.42 -33.17
C LEU A 118 -14.85 19.49 -34.17
N ALA A 119 -14.16 20.54 -33.72
CA ALA A 119 -13.60 21.56 -34.61
C ALA A 119 -12.63 20.95 -35.63
N SER A 120 -11.76 20.04 -35.19
CA SER A 120 -10.88 19.31 -36.09
C SER A 120 -11.70 18.51 -37.11
N LEU A 121 -12.63 17.67 -36.67
CA LEU A 121 -13.48 16.86 -37.56
C LEU A 121 -14.20 17.73 -38.63
N THR A 122 -14.81 18.83 -38.22
CA THR A 122 -15.50 19.77 -39.12
C THR A 122 -14.53 20.47 -40.07
N ALA A 123 -13.39 20.98 -39.59
CA ALA A 123 -12.40 21.62 -40.44
C ALA A 123 -11.88 20.66 -41.52
N HIS A 124 -11.66 19.39 -41.16
CA HIS A 124 -11.22 18.34 -42.08
C HIS A 124 -12.27 18.05 -43.15
N ALA A 125 -13.55 17.99 -42.77
CA ALA A 125 -14.65 17.78 -43.72
C ALA A 125 -14.82 18.92 -44.74
N MET A 126 -14.35 20.13 -44.40
CA MET A 126 -14.43 21.32 -45.25
C MET A 126 -13.26 21.48 -46.24
N LEU A 127 -12.18 20.70 -46.09
CA LEU A 127 -11.03 20.75 -46.98
C LEU A 127 -11.15 19.66 -48.07
N PRO A 128 -10.95 19.98 -49.37
CA PRO A 128 -10.76 18.98 -50.41
C PRO A 128 -9.59 18.05 -50.07
N TYR A 129 -9.76 16.73 -50.21
CA TYR A 129 -8.80 15.72 -49.73
C TYR A 129 -8.55 15.73 -48.22
N GLY A 130 -9.45 16.33 -47.42
CA GLY A 130 -9.32 16.27 -45.97
C GLY A 130 -9.64 14.88 -45.41
N PHE A 131 -10.65 14.22 -45.98
CA PHE A 131 -10.84 12.78 -45.86
C PHE A 131 -10.51 12.12 -47.20
N THR A 132 -9.88 10.96 -47.13
CA THR A 132 -9.34 10.22 -48.26
C THR A 132 -9.51 8.73 -47.98
N TRP A 133 -9.88 7.96 -49.00
CA TRP A 133 -10.23 6.54 -48.82
C TRP A 133 -9.41 5.60 -49.73
N SER A 134 -8.61 6.16 -50.62
CA SER A 134 -7.67 5.40 -51.46
C SER A 134 -6.22 5.78 -51.21
N GLU A 135 -5.31 4.83 -51.46
CA GLU A 135 -3.86 5.03 -51.29
C GLU A 135 -3.33 6.22 -52.10
N SER A 136 -3.76 6.35 -53.36
CA SER A 136 -3.37 7.49 -54.21
C SER A 136 -3.81 8.85 -53.65
N GLU A 137 -4.95 8.90 -52.96
CA GLU A 137 -5.43 10.13 -52.32
C GLU A 137 -4.66 10.43 -51.04
N HIS A 138 -4.24 9.40 -50.29
CA HIS A 138 -3.41 9.57 -49.10
C HIS A 138 -2.05 10.22 -49.43
N GLU A 139 -1.43 9.86 -50.56
CA GLU A 139 -0.19 10.49 -51.02
C GLU A 139 -0.40 11.96 -51.40
N LEU A 140 -1.43 12.23 -52.21
CA LEU A 140 -1.77 13.58 -52.65
C LEU A 140 -2.12 14.49 -51.46
N ARG A 141 -2.88 13.97 -50.49
CA ARG A 141 -3.22 14.67 -49.25
C ARG A 141 -1.98 15.10 -48.49
N ARG A 142 -0.97 14.23 -48.33
CA ARG A 142 0.27 14.59 -47.62
C ARG A 142 0.97 15.78 -48.27
N GLN A 143 1.00 15.83 -49.61
CA GLN A 143 1.58 16.96 -50.34
C GLN A 143 0.76 18.25 -50.13
N ILE A 144 -0.56 18.16 -50.28
CA ILE A 144 -1.49 19.28 -50.07
C ILE A 144 -1.33 19.90 -48.68
N ILE A 145 -1.22 19.07 -47.65
CA ILE A 145 -1.09 19.52 -46.27
C ILE A 145 0.22 20.24 -46.03
N SER A 146 1.32 19.66 -46.52
CA SER A 146 2.65 20.27 -46.39
C SER A 146 2.68 21.65 -47.05
N ASP A 147 2.08 21.77 -48.23
CA ASP A 147 1.98 23.03 -48.97
C ASP A 147 1.08 24.06 -48.26
N ILE A 148 -0.04 23.63 -47.67
CA ILE A 148 -0.90 24.50 -46.85
C ILE A 148 -0.17 24.97 -45.59
N GLU A 149 0.53 24.09 -44.88
CA GLU A 149 1.30 24.45 -43.68
C GLU A 149 2.42 25.46 -43.96
N ALA A 150 3.11 25.31 -45.10
CA ALA A 150 4.16 26.23 -45.50
C ALA A 150 3.62 27.66 -45.81
N ASN A 151 2.33 27.78 -46.11
CA ASN A 151 1.72 29.03 -46.54
C ASN A 151 0.64 29.57 -45.59
N ILE A 152 0.38 28.91 -44.46
CA ILE A 152 -0.68 29.27 -43.52
C ILE A 152 -0.55 30.71 -42.99
N ASP A 153 0.67 31.20 -42.81
CA ASP A 153 0.94 32.56 -42.30
C ASP A 153 0.43 33.66 -43.25
N LYS A 154 0.15 33.31 -44.52
CA LYS A 154 -0.43 34.22 -45.52
C LYS A 154 -1.96 34.24 -45.46
N TYR A 155 -2.58 33.34 -44.69
CA TYR A 155 -4.03 33.25 -44.60
C TYR A 155 -4.52 34.19 -43.50
N GLY A 156 -4.93 35.40 -43.90
CA GLY A 156 -5.62 36.33 -43.01
C GLY A 156 -7.08 35.93 -42.82
N PHE A 157 -7.55 35.99 -41.56
CA PHE A 157 -8.96 35.82 -41.23
C PHE A 157 -9.72 37.14 -41.41
N GLU A 158 -10.82 37.09 -42.16
CA GLU A 158 -11.83 38.14 -42.26
C GLU A 158 -13.19 37.46 -42.08
N SER A 159 -14.08 38.02 -41.26
CA SER A 159 -15.39 37.40 -41.02
C SER A 159 -16.22 37.42 -42.30
N ILE A 160 -16.45 36.25 -42.90
CA ILE A 160 -17.24 36.11 -44.13
C ILE A 160 -18.75 36.20 -43.86
N GLN A 161 -19.19 35.96 -42.62
CA GLN A 161 -20.62 35.83 -42.28
C GLN A 161 -21.01 36.78 -41.15
N GLU A 162 -22.04 37.60 -41.39
CA GLU A 162 -22.60 38.54 -40.41
C GLU A 162 -23.34 37.83 -39.27
N ASN A 163 -24.05 36.73 -39.56
CA ASN A 163 -24.80 35.95 -38.58
C ASN A 163 -24.40 34.46 -38.61
N ARG A 164 -24.43 33.82 -37.45
CA ARG A 164 -24.16 32.37 -37.30
C ARG A 164 -25.38 31.55 -37.70
N VAL A 165 -25.14 30.38 -38.29
CA VAL A 165 -26.19 29.47 -38.73
C VAL A 165 -26.40 28.37 -37.71
N PHE A 166 -27.63 28.20 -37.24
CA PHE A 166 -28.02 27.03 -36.46
C PHE A 166 -28.24 25.83 -37.39
N ILE A 167 -27.43 24.78 -37.23
CA ILE A 167 -27.46 23.60 -38.10
C ILE A 167 -28.60 22.67 -37.68
N ARG A 168 -29.69 22.67 -38.45
CA ARG A 168 -30.83 21.75 -38.26
C ARG A 168 -30.62 20.40 -38.90
N ASP A 169 -30.02 20.39 -40.09
CA ASP A 169 -29.65 19.19 -40.83
C ASP A 169 -28.21 19.34 -41.34
N ALA A 170 -27.33 18.46 -40.86
CA ALA A 170 -25.93 18.47 -41.25
C ALA A 170 -25.75 18.16 -42.74
N LYS A 171 -26.56 17.27 -43.33
CA LYS A 171 -26.42 16.89 -44.74
C LYS A 171 -26.71 18.07 -45.66
N SER A 172 -27.82 18.75 -45.44
CA SER A 172 -28.17 19.98 -46.16
C SER A 172 -27.15 21.10 -45.93
N TYR A 173 -26.67 21.29 -44.70
CA TYR A 173 -25.67 22.31 -44.39
C TYR A 173 -24.34 22.07 -45.15
N PHE A 174 -23.78 20.86 -45.05
CA PHE A 174 -22.50 20.54 -45.67
C PHE A 174 -22.60 20.46 -47.20
N SER A 175 -23.71 19.95 -47.76
CA SER A 175 -23.92 19.99 -49.22
C SER A 175 -23.97 21.42 -49.77
N GLN A 176 -24.59 22.36 -49.04
CA GLN A 176 -24.61 23.77 -49.45
C GLN A 176 -23.22 24.41 -49.34
N LYS A 177 -22.50 24.19 -48.24
CA LYS A 177 -21.18 24.81 -48.00
C LYS A 177 -20.06 24.18 -48.82
N ARG A 178 -20.25 22.95 -49.31
CA ARG A 178 -19.29 22.16 -50.09
C ARG A 178 -19.78 21.90 -51.53
N SER A 179 -20.67 22.74 -52.06
CA SER A 179 -21.32 22.54 -53.35
C SER A 179 -20.38 22.33 -54.54
N TYR A 180 -19.16 22.89 -54.49
CA TYR A 180 -18.14 22.78 -55.55
C TYR A 180 -16.97 21.85 -55.17
N GLN A 181 -17.06 21.10 -54.06
CA GLN A 181 -15.93 20.33 -53.52
C GLN A 181 -15.44 19.25 -54.49
N THR A 182 -16.33 18.64 -55.27
CA THR A 182 -15.96 17.60 -56.24
C THR A 182 -15.15 18.18 -57.40
N GLU A 183 -15.56 19.33 -57.92
CA GLU A 183 -14.86 20.06 -58.98
C GLU A 183 -13.50 20.55 -58.47
N ASP A 184 -13.48 21.10 -57.26
CA ASP A 184 -12.28 21.57 -56.58
C ASP A 184 -11.24 20.45 -56.42
N MET A 185 -11.66 19.25 -56.00
CA MET A 185 -10.78 18.07 -55.90
C MET A 185 -10.16 17.73 -57.26
N ARG A 186 -10.93 17.77 -58.35
CA ARG A 186 -10.43 17.47 -59.70
C ARG A 186 -9.38 18.48 -60.16
N LEU A 187 -9.60 19.77 -59.91
CA LEU A 187 -8.65 20.82 -60.26
C LEU A 187 -7.35 20.69 -59.45
N ILE A 188 -7.46 20.46 -58.14
CA ILE A 188 -6.29 20.25 -57.27
C ILE A 188 -5.49 19.02 -57.75
N ALA A 189 -6.13 17.88 -57.99
CA ALA A 189 -5.42 16.71 -58.49
C ALA A 189 -4.77 16.94 -59.86
N HIS A 190 -5.40 17.73 -60.74
CA HIS A 190 -4.81 18.08 -62.03
C HIS A 190 -3.55 18.93 -61.87
N ASP A 191 -3.57 19.95 -60.99
CA ASP A 191 -2.44 20.85 -60.76
C ASP A 191 -1.24 20.13 -60.14
N TYR A 192 -1.47 19.18 -59.23
CA TYR A 192 -0.41 18.37 -58.65
C TYR A 192 0.17 17.34 -59.63
N ARG A 193 -0.64 16.83 -60.56
CA ARG A 193 -0.16 15.94 -61.63
C ARG A 193 0.65 16.68 -62.69
N THR A 194 0.33 17.94 -62.96
CA THR A 194 1.00 18.77 -63.97
C THR A 194 2.22 19.53 -63.43
N GLY A 195 2.49 19.43 -62.12
CA GLY A 195 3.66 20.05 -61.47
C GLY A 195 3.46 21.51 -61.06
N LEU A 196 2.24 22.04 -61.16
CA LEU A 196 1.88 23.37 -60.65
C LEU A 196 1.77 23.38 -59.12
N ASN A 197 1.39 22.25 -58.51
CA ASN A 197 1.28 22.03 -57.06
C ASN A 197 0.52 23.19 -56.37
N TYR A 198 1.01 23.67 -55.21
CA TYR A 198 0.43 24.82 -54.50
C TYR A 198 0.19 26.06 -55.39
N ASN A 199 1.05 26.33 -56.37
CA ASN A 199 1.00 27.56 -57.16
C ASN A 199 -0.19 27.62 -58.13
N GLY A 200 -0.90 26.50 -58.33
CA GLY A 200 -2.15 26.44 -59.07
C GLY A 200 -3.35 26.90 -58.25
N PHE A 201 -4.43 26.14 -58.31
CA PHE A 201 -5.72 26.42 -57.70
C PHE A 201 -5.63 26.60 -56.17
N LEU A 202 -4.75 25.83 -55.51
CA LEU A 202 -4.64 25.82 -54.05
C LEU A 202 -4.10 27.16 -53.48
N LYS A 203 -3.37 27.96 -54.26
CA LYS A 203 -2.87 29.28 -53.83
C LYS A 203 -4.00 30.24 -53.45
N GLN A 204 -5.09 30.22 -54.21
CA GLN A 204 -6.27 31.06 -53.96
C GLN A 204 -7.35 30.29 -53.19
N GLY A 205 -7.58 29.02 -53.57
CA GLY A 205 -8.55 28.15 -52.92
C GLY A 205 -8.22 27.87 -51.45
N GLY A 206 -6.94 27.72 -51.10
CA GLY A 206 -6.49 27.45 -49.74
C GLY A 206 -6.96 28.47 -48.70
N ARG A 207 -6.87 29.77 -49.01
CA ARG A 207 -7.41 30.83 -48.14
C ARG A 207 -8.94 30.73 -48.02
N ALA A 208 -9.63 30.45 -49.12
CA ALA A 208 -11.08 30.30 -49.10
C ALA A 208 -11.53 29.08 -48.27
N TYR A 209 -10.85 27.94 -48.37
CA TYR A 209 -11.13 26.76 -47.53
C TYR A 209 -10.85 27.03 -46.06
N TYR A 210 -9.76 27.73 -45.75
CA TYR A 210 -9.44 28.13 -44.39
C TYR A 210 -10.56 28.98 -43.77
N LEU A 211 -11.02 30.01 -44.47
CA LEU A 211 -12.10 30.88 -43.98
C LEU A 211 -13.43 30.13 -43.85
N ARG A 212 -13.77 29.25 -44.80
CA ARG A 212 -14.96 28.39 -44.73
C ARG A 212 -14.89 27.40 -43.57
N ALA A 213 -13.71 26.82 -43.31
CA ALA A 213 -13.49 25.92 -42.18
C ALA A 213 -13.69 26.64 -40.85
N VAL A 214 -13.11 27.85 -40.67
CA VAL A 214 -13.31 28.67 -39.46
C VAL A 214 -14.79 28.99 -39.25
N ALA A 215 -15.49 29.39 -40.32
CA ALA A 215 -16.92 29.69 -40.25
C ALA A 215 -17.78 28.46 -39.94
N ALA A 216 -17.48 27.31 -40.55
CA ALA A 216 -18.19 26.06 -40.30
C ALA A 216 -18.00 25.55 -38.88
N VAL A 217 -16.76 25.62 -38.35
CA VAL A 217 -16.48 25.28 -36.94
C VAL A 217 -17.25 26.20 -36.01
N ALA A 218 -17.29 27.51 -36.31
CA ALA A 218 -18.06 28.47 -35.51
C ALA A 218 -19.57 28.18 -35.54
N ASP A 219 -20.15 27.85 -36.68
CA ASP A 219 -21.57 27.46 -36.81
C ASP A 219 -21.88 26.16 -36.05
N VAL A 220 -20.97 25.18 -36.09
CA VAL A 220 -21.06 23.92 -35.34
C VAL A 220 -21.03 24.19 -33.84
N TRP A 221 -20.08 24.99 -33.35
CA TRP A 221 -20.03 25.37 -31.94
C TRP A 221 -21.23 26.20 -31.51
N TYR A 222 -21.69 27.14 -32.34
CA TYR A 222 -22.91 27.90 -32.11
C TYR A 222 -24.11 26.97 -31.94
N THR A 223 -24.23 25.94 -32.77
CA THR A 223 -25.31 24.94 -32.69
C THR A 223 -25.25 24.12 -31.40
N VAL A 224 -24.05 23.77 -30.91
CA VAL A 224 -23.87 23.09 -29.63
C VAL A 224 -24.30 24.00 -28.48
N LEU A 225 -23.76 25.23 -28.43
CA LEU A 225 -23.86 26.12 -27.27
C LEU A 225 -25.23 26.79 -27.10
N GLN A 226 -26.01 26.92 -28.17
CA GLN A 226 -27.31 27.58 -28.15
C GLN A 226 -28.36 26.76 -27.38
N THR A 227 -28.53 26.98 -26.08
CA THR A 227 -29.49 26.20 -25.26
C THR A 227 -30.96 26.51 -25.58
N ASP A 228 -31.26 27.76 -25.92
CA ASP A 228 -32.63 28.24 -26.14
C ASP A 228 -33.00 28.12 -27.62
N VAL A 229 -33.65 27.01 -27.93
CA VAL A 229 -34.25 26.78 -29.24
C VAL A 229 -35.74 26.55 -29.01
N ASN A 230 -36.47 27.62 -28.70
CA ASN A 230 -37.93 27.67 -28.86
C ASN A 230 -38.24 27.69 -30.36
N ILE A 231 -37.93 26.60 -31.06
CA ILE A 231 -38.47 26.35 -32.40
C ILE A 231 -39.66 25.43 -32.16
N GLU A 232 -40.86 26.03 -32.14
CA GLU A 232 -42.14 25.39 -31.80
C GLU A 232 -42.46 24.13 -32.66
N ASP A 233 -41.69 23.85 -33.71
CA ASP A 233 -41.88 22.74 -34.65
C ASP A 233 -40.66 21.82 -34.85
N PHE A 234 -39.59 21.94 -34.06
CA PHE A 234 -38.36 21.14 -34.28
C PHE A 234 -37.83 20.48 -33.01
N VAL A 235 -37.98 19.15 -32.92
CA VAL A 235 -37.42 18.33 -31.85
C VAL A 235 -36.11 17.73 -32.31
N LEU A 236 -35.01 18.10 -31.66
CA LEU A 236 -33.72 17.44 -31.84
C LEU A 236 -33.77 16.04 -31.23
N VAL A 237 -33.24 15.06 -31.96
CA VAL A 237 -33.08 13.69 -31.46
C VAL A 237 -32.06 13.69 -30.32
N LYS A 238 -32.46 13.21 -29.15
CA LYS A 238 -31.54 13.06 -28.02
C LYS A 238 -30.57 11.90 -28.24
N PRO A 239 -29.30 12.01 -27.80
CA PRO A 239 -28.38 10.90 -27.83
C PRO A 239 -28.91 9.74 -26.97
N SER A 240 -28.55 8.51 -27.33
CA SER A 240 -28.93 7.35 -26.53
C SER A 240 -28.23 7.39 -25.16
N PRO A 241 -28.85 6.87 -24.08
CA PRO A 241 -28.21 6.78 -22.77
C PRO A 241 -26.84 6.12 -22.82
N ARG A 242 -26.70 5.06 -23.63
CA ARG A 242 -25.42 4.38 -23.92
C ARG A 242 -24.33 5.34 -24.44
N THR A 243 -24.68 6.28 -25.31
CA THR A 243 -23.71 7.24 -25.86
C THR A 243 -23.25 8.21 -24.79
N LEU A 244 -24.17 8.69 -23.94
CA LEU A 244 -23.85 9.54 -22.79
C LEU A 244 -22.99 8.78 -21.76
N THR A 245 -23.29 7.51 -21.50
CA THR A 245 -22.49 6.64 -20.62
C THR A 245 -21.04 6.60 -21.09
N TRP A 246 -20.79 6.31 -22.37
CA TRP A 246 -19.42 6.25 -22.90
C TRP A 246 -18.73 7.61 -22.93
N TYR A 247 -19.48 8.69 -23.12
CA TYR A 247 -18.96 10.04 -22.99
C TYR A 247 -18.41 10.27 -21.57
N PHE A 248 -19.21 10.00 -20.54
CA PHE A 248 -18.80 10.20 -19.14
C PHE A 248 -17.67 9.26 -18.70
N VAL A 249 -17.63 8.02 -19.21
CA VAL A 249 -16.48 7.12 -18.98
C VAL A 249 -15.19 7.72 -19.53
N SER A 250 -15.24 8.24 -20.76
CA SER A 250 -14.08 8.88 -21.38
C SER A 250 -13.71 10.20 -20.71
N GLU A 251 -14.70 10.91 -20.16
CA GLU A 251 -14.49 12.13 -19.38
C GLU A 251 -13.74 11.83 -18.08
N MET A 252 -14.17 10.81 -17.35
CA MET A 252 -13.46 10.38 -16.14
C MET A 252 -12.04 9.93 -16.45
N GLU A 253 -11.82 9.22 -17.57
CA GLU A 253 -10.48 8.86 -18.04
C GLU A 253 -9.60 10.09 -18.28
N TYR A 254 -10.13 11.11 -18.97
CA TYR A 254 -9.40 12.35 -19.23
C TYR A 254 -9.11 13.13 -17.94
N LEU A 255 -10.09 13.25 -17.04
CA LEU A 255 -9.93 13.98 -15.79
C LEU A 255 -8.96 13.28 -14.83
N LEU A 256 -8.90 11.95 -14.86
CA LEU A 256 -7.96 11.19 -14.05
C LEU A 256 -6.55 11.21 -14.64
N ASN A 257 -6.41 10.89 -15.93
CA ASN A 257 -5.09 10.68 -16.53
C ASN A 257 -4.39 12.00 -16.96
N GLU A 258 -5.14 12.97 -17.49
CA GLU A 258 -4.56 14.21 -18.04
C GLU A 258 -4.62 15.37 -17.04
N LYS A 259 -5.58 15.35 -16.10
CA LYS A 259 -5.79 16.43 -15.13
C LYS A 259 -5.47 16.06 -13.69
N ASP A 260 -5.32 14.76 -13.40
CA ASP A 260 -5.10 14.23 -12.05
C ASP A 260 -6.08 14.84 -11.02
N ASN A 261 -7.36 14.88 -11.37
CA ASN A 261 -8.38 15.58 -10.59
C ASN A 261 -9.53 14.66 -10.19
N MET A 262 -9.30 13.86 -9.15
CA MET A 262 -10.29 12.90 -8.63
C MET A 262 -11.57 13.58 -8.12
N ALA A 263 -11.48 14.79 -7.56
CA ALA A 263 -12.65 15.52 -7.07
C ALA A 263 -13.64 15.90 -8.19
N GLN A 264 -13.15 16.16 -9.42
CA GLN A 264 -14.03 16.34 -10.58
C GLN A 264 -14.57 15.01 -11.09
N VAL A 265 -13.76 13.94 -11.05
CA VAL A 265 -14.19 12.59 -11.42
C VAL A 265 -15.39 12.14 -10.59
N GLU A 266 -15.40 12.39 -9.28
CA GLU A 266 -16.55 12.05 -8.42
C GLU A 266 -17.84 12.77 -8.81
N LYS A 267 -17.74 14.05 -9.22
CA LYS A 267 -18.91 14.80 -9.70
C LYS A 267 -19.43 14.25 -11.02
N VAL A 268 -18.53 13.92 -11.94
CA VAL A 268 -18.89 13.31 -13.23
C VAL A 268 -19.47 11.91 -13.03
N TYR A 269 -18.99 11.16 -12.03
CA TYR A 269 -19.50 9.84 -11.69
C TYR A 269 -20.99 9.89 -11.33
N ALA A 270 -21.46 10.93 -10.63
CA ALA A 270 -22.89 11.09 -10.33
C ALA A 270 -23.73 11.25 -11.61
N ASN A 271 -23.25 12.03 -12.58
CA ASN A 271 -23.91 12.18 -13.88
C ASN A 271 -23.90 10.86 -14.67
N PHE A 272 -22.79 10.11 -14.60
CA PHE A 272 -22.68 8.77 -15.19
C PHE A 272 -23.72 7.83 -14.60
N ASP A 273 -23.88 7.79 -13.27
CA ASP A 273 -24.83 6.90 -12.60
C ASP A 273 -26.29 7.22 -12.96
N GLU A 274 -26.61 8.49 -13.16
CA GLU A 274 -27.94 8.95 -13.59
C GLU A 274 -28.29 8.46 -15.02
N VAL A 275 -27.34 8.50 -15.95
CA VAL A 275 -27.61 8.17 -17.36
C VAL A 275 -27.31 6.70 -17.72
N ASN A 276 -26.54 5.99 -16.89
CA ASN A 276 -26.05 4.65 -17.23
C ASN A 276 -27.18 3.62 -17.18
N PRO A 277 -27.50 2.93 -18.29
CA PRO A 277 -28.51 1.87 -18.30
C PRO A 277 -27.96 0.55 -17.74
N GLN A 278 -27.09 0.61 -16.72
CA GLN A 278 -26.43 -0.52 -16.06
C GLN A 278 -25.56 -1.35 -17.01
N MET A 279 -24.74 -0.68 -17.82
CA MET A 279 -23.84 -1.36 -18.76
C MET A 279 -22.62 -1.96 -18.05
N THR A 280 -22.53 -3.29 -17.99
CA THR A 280 -21.39 -4.02 -17.42
C THR A 280 -20.05 -3.59 -18.02
N ALA A 281 -19.97 -3.45 -19.34
CA ALA A 281 -18.74 -3.02 -20.03
C ALA A 281 -18.27 -1.61 -19.63
N ALA A 282 -19.19 -0.72 -19.24
CA ALA A 282 -18.84 0.62 -18.79
C ALA A 282 -18.21 0.59 -17.39
N TYR A 283 -18.79 -0.18 -16.47
CA TYR A 283 -18.22 -0.41 -15.14
C TYR A 283 -16.87 -1.11 -15.19
N GLU A 284 -16.72 -2.10 -16.07
CA GLU A 284 -15.42 -2.75 -16.27
C GLU A 284 -14.36 -1.76 -16.76
N ARG A 285 -14.69 -0.92 -17.75
CA ARG A 285 -13.77 0.10 -18.27
C ARG A 285 -13.40 1.12 -17.19
N LEU A 286 -14.35 1.57 -16.38
CA LEU A 286 -14.06 2.43 -15.23
C LEU A 286 -13.15 1.77 -14.22
N GLY A 287 -13.38 0.50 -13.91
CA GLY A 287 -12.50 -0.27 -13.05
C GLY A 287 -11.07 -0.34 -13.61
N ASP A 288 -10.91 -0.53 -14.92
CA ASP A 288 -9.60 -0.52 -15.58
C ASP A 288 -8.90 0.85 -15.49
N ILE A 289 -9.66 1.93 -15.70
CA ILE A 289 -9.15 3.32 -15.61
C ILE A 289 -8.67 3.62 -14.19
N PHE A 290 -9.47 3.32 -13.17
CA PHE A 290 -9.13 3.57 -11.79
C PHE A 290 -7.98 2.67 -11.29
N TYR A 291 -7.98 1.39 -11.69
CA TYR A 291 -6.94 0.44 -11.28
C TYR A 291 -5.56 0.73 -11.89
N ALA A 292 -5.51 1.43 -13.02
CA ALA A 292 -4.26 1.85 -13.65
C ALA A 292 -3.57 3.02 -12.92
N ASN A 293 -4.26 3.70 -12.00
CA ASN A 293 -3.69 4.81 -11.24
C ASN A 293 -2.63 4.31 -10.23
N GLU A 294 -1.70 5.16 -9.82
CA GLU A 294 -0.66 4.83 -8.84
C GLU A 294 -1.19 4.85 -7.40
N ASP A 295 -2.15 5.74 -7.10
CA ASP A 295 -2.77 5.89 -5.79
C ASP A 295 -3.61 4.65 -5.41
N GLU A 296 -3.34 4.11 -4.23
CA GLU A 296 -3.98 2.90 -3.74
C GLU A 296 -5.48 3.09 -3.48
N ASP A 297 -5.90 4.27 -3.02
CA ASP A 297 -7.31 4.55 -2.76
C ASP A 297 -8.10 4.57 -4.07
N VAL A 298 -7.51 5.11 -5.14
CA VAL A 298 -8.09 5.11 -6.49
C VAL A 298 -8.11 3.69 -7.06
N LYS A 299 -7.07 2.88 -6.86
CA LYS A 299 -7.09 1.47 -7.28
C LYS A 299 -8.18 0.66 -6.60
N LEU A 300 -8.35 0.83 -5.28
CA LEU A 300 -9.42 0.16 -4.53
C LEU A 300 -10.80 0.59 -5.02
N ARG A 301 -10.96 1.84 -5.46
CA ARG A 301 -12.17 2.27 -6.16
C ARG A 301 -12.36 1.50 -7.47
N GLY A 302 -11.30 1.28 -8.25
CA GLY A 302 -11.34 0.45 -9.46
C GLY A 302 -11.80 -0.98 -9.20
N VAL A 303 -11.31 -1.59 -8.12
CA VAL A 303 -11.76 -2.93 -7.67
C VAL A 303 -13.25 -2.92 -7.30
N SER A 304 -13.75 -1.85 -6.67
CA SER A 304 -15.18 -1.69 -6.39
C SER A 304 -16.03 -1.63 -7.66
N GLU A 305 -15.57 -0.93 -8.71
CA GLU A 305 -16.29 -0.90 -9.99
C GLU A 305 -16.27 -2.25 -10.70
N TRP A 306 -15.15 -3.00 -10.65
CA TRP A 306 -15.12 -4.38 -11.14
C TRP A 306 -16.08 -5.30 -10.38
N LYS A 307 -16.24 -5.12 -9.06
CA LYS A 307 -17.24 -5.88 -8.29
C LYS A 307 -18.66 -5.60 -8.75
N LYS A 308 -19.03 -4.33 -8.94
CA LYS A 308 -20.34 -3.97 -9.51
C LYS A 308 -20.53 -4.61 -10.88
N ALA A 309 -19.51 -4.55 -11.74
CA ALA A 309 -19.54 -5.19 -13.05
C ALA A 309 -19.76 -6.71 -12.96
N TYR A 310 -19.12 -7.38 -11.98
CA TYR A 310 -19.27 -8.81 -11.74
C TYR A 310 -20.68 -9.19 -11.26
N ASP A 311 -21.30 -8.34 -10.44
CA ASP A 311 -22.60 -8.58 -9.82
C ASP A 311 -23.77 -8.50 -10.82
N PHE A 312 -23.61 -7.79 -11.95
CA PHE A 312 -24.61 -7.77 -13.03
C PHE A 312 -24.79 -9.14 -13.71
N GLY A 313 -23.82 -10.06 -13.61
CA GLY A 313 -24.02 -11.46 -14.00
C GLY A 313 -23.99 -11.75 -15.50
N ASP A 314 -23.48 -10.83 -16.33
CA ASP A 314 -23.46 -10.94 -17.80
C ASP A 314 -22.47 -11.99 -18.35
N ALA A 315 -22.50 -12.23 -19.67
CA ALA A 315 -21.57 -13.13 -20.36
C ALA A 315 -20.08 -12.81 -20.13
N GLU A 316 -19.76 -11.55 -19.82
CA GLU A 316 -18.39 -11.09 -19.53
C GLU A 316 -17.96 -11.35 -18.08
N ARG A 317 -18.83 -11.90 -17.22
CA ARG A 317 -18.55 -12.16 -15.79
C ARG A 317 -17.26 -12.95 -15.57
N ARG A 318 -16.94 -13.90 -16.45
CA ARG A 318 -15.70 -14.69 -16.34
C ARG A 318 -14.44 -13.82 -16.54
N ARG A 319 -14.49 -12.87 -17.49
CA ARG A 319 -13.39 -11.94 -17.77
C ARG A 319 -13.15 -11.04 -16.56
N ILE A 320 -14.22 -10.48 -16.00
CA ILE A 320 -14.16 -9.62 -14.82
C ILE A 320 -13.71 -10.41 -13.58
N GLY A 321 -14.23 -11.62 -13.40
CA GLY A 321 -13.81 -12.53 -12.32
C GLY A 321 -12.32 -12.86 -12.38
N THR A 322 -11.76 -13.01 -13.58
CA THR A 322 -10.31 -13.19 -13.77
C THR A 322 -9.52 -11.96 -13.31
N LYS A 323 -9.98 -10.74 -13.62
CA LYS A 323 -9.33 -9.48 -13.17
C LYS A 323 -9.37 -9.34 -11.65
N LEU A 324 -10.54 -9.58 -11.03
CA LEU A 324 -10.71 -9.57 -9.58
C LEU A 324 -9.83 -10.64 -8.91
N SER A 325 -9.80 -11.86 -9.47
CA SER A 325 -8.94 -12.94 -9.00
C SER A 325 -7.47 -12.53 -9.04
N GLN A 326 -7.00 -11.92 -10.13
CA GLN A 326 -5.61 -11.44 -10.23
C GLN A 326 -5.26 -10.37 -9.19
N HIS A 327 -6.17 -9.44 -8.89
CA HIS A 327 -5.96 -8.46 -7.82
C HIS A 327 -5.80 -9.15 -6.46
N TYR A 328 -6.75 -10.01 -6.09
CA TYR A 328 -6.70 -10.72 -4.81
C TYR A 328 -5.54 -11.73 -4.70
N MET A 329 -5.08 -12.30 -5.81
CA MET A 329 -3.85 -13.09 -5.87
C MET A 329 -2.61 -12.25 -5.57
N LYS A 330 -2.54 -11.01 -6.07
CA LYS A 330 -1.43 -10.09 -5.77
C LYS A 330 -1.44 -9.69 -4.30
N GLU A 331 -2.62 -9.38 -3.76
CA GLU A 331 -2.79 -9.07 -2.33
C GLU A 331 -2.39 -10.26 -1.44
N GLY A 332 -2.87 -11.46 -1.78
CA GLY A 332 -2.50 -12.68 -1.06
C GLY A 332 -0.99 -12.97 -1.08
N LYS A 333 -0.34 -12.80 -2.25
CA LYS A 333 1.13 -12.95 -2.37
C LYS A 333 1.88 -11.90 -1.56
N PHE A 334 1.42 -10.65 -1.55
CA PHE A 334 2.02 -9.58 -0.76
C PHE A 334 2.03 -9.92 0.75
N TYR A 335 0.90 -10.37 1.30
CA TYR A 335 0.83 -10.78 2.70
C TYR A 335 1.61 -12.06 2.98
N LEU A 336 1.63 -13.02 2.04
CA LEU A 336 2.44 -14.23 2.18
C LEU A 336 3.95 -13.91 2.24
N ASP A 337 4.41 -13.00 1.38
CA ASP A 337 5.80 -12.53 1.37
C ASP A 337 6.13 -11.79 2.68
N ARG A 338 5.21 -10.96 3.18
CA ARG A 338 5.35 -10.26 4.47
C ARG A 338 5.43 -11.25 5.64
N ALA A 339 4.62 -12.30 5.61
CA ALA A 339 4.61 -13.36 6.62
C ALA A 339 5.93 -14.14 6.69
N SER A 340 6.74 -14.13 5.63
CA SER A 340 8.06 -14.77 5.62
C SER A 340 9.16 -13.93 6.29
N GLN A 341 8.88 -12.67 6.64
CA GLN A 341 9.85 -11.75 7.21
C GLN A 341 9.93 -11.88 8.74
N PRO A 342 11.08 -11.55 9.37
CA PRO A 342 11.25 -11.60 10.83
C PRO A 342 10.31 -10.69 11.64
N ILE A 343 9.63 -9.74 10.98
CA ILE A 343 8.70 -8.76 11.57
C ILE A 343 7.25 -9.10 11.15
N ALA A 344 6.99 -10.34 10.73
CA ALA A 344 5.66 -10.78 10.32
C ALA A 344 4.64 -10.55 11.43
N GLU A 345 3.49 -9.97 11.05
CA GLU A 345 2.35 -9.89 11.95
C GLU A 345 1.64 -11.24 12.01
N GLU A 346 1.03 -11.55 13.17
CA GLU A 346 0.27 -12.79 13.34
C GLU A 346 -0.93 -12.90 12.38
N THR A 347 -1.44 -11.76 11.92
CA THR A 347 -2.55 -11.67 10.98
C THR A 347 -2.15 -11.89 9.52
N ASP A 348 -0.85 -11.84 9.18
CA ASP A 348 -0.38 -11.86 7.79
C ASP A 348 -0.77 -13.12 7.03
N LEU A 349 -0.58 -14.30 7.64
CA LEU A 349 -0.95 -15.56 7.01
C LEU A 349 -2.48 -15.69 6.83
N ASN A 350 -3.26 -15.15 7.76
CA ASN A 350 -4.72 -15.16 7.66
C ASN A 350 -5.22 -14.20 6.58
N ASN A 351 -4.61 -13.02 6.47
CA ASN A 351 -4.89 -12.06 5.39
C ASN A 351 -4.50 -12.63 4.03
N ALA A 352 -3.34 -13.32 3.93
CA ALA A 352 -2.92 -14.01 2.73
C ALA A 352 -3.93 -15.09 2.31
N LEU A 353 -4.38 -15.92 3.27
CA LEU A 353 -5.40 -16.94 3.04
C LEU A 353 -6.70 -16.32 2.54
N GLN A 354 -7.17 -15.25 3.19
CA GLN A 354 -8.39 -14.55 2.78
C GLN A 354 -8.26 -13.99 1.36
N GLY A 355 -7.12 -13.41 1.00
CA GLY A 355 -6.82 -12.96 -0.37
C GLY A 355 -6.94 -14.10 -1.38
N PHE A 356 -6.31 -15.26 -1.11
CA PHE A 356 -6.41 -16.41 -2.01
C PHE A 356 -7.81 -17.02 -2.08
N MET A 357 -8.56 -17.04 -0.97
CA MET A 357 -9.96 -17.47 -0.95
C MET A 357 -10.84 -16.56 -1.80
N ASN A 358 -10.72 -15.24 -1.63
CA ASN A 358 -11.41 -14.26 -2.47
C ASN A 358 -11.07 -14.47 -3.95
N ALA A 359 -9.79 -14.72 -4.26
CA ALA A 359 -9.37 -14.98 -5.64
C ALA A 359 -10.04 -16.24 -6.25
N LEU A 360 -10.20 -17.31 -5.46
CA LEU A 360 -10.90 -18.53 -5.88
C LEU A 360 -12.41 -18.32 -5.98
N ASP A 361 -13.00 -17.46 -5.15
CA ASP A 361 -14.43 -17.15 -5.21
C ASP A 361 -14.82 -16.44 -6.52
N TYR A 362 -13.95 -15.56 -7.02
CA TYR A 362 -14.15 -14.87 -8.30
C TYR A 362 -13.74 -15.72 -9.53
N ASP A 363 -12.74 -16.60 -9.38
CA ASP A 363 -12.37 -17.58 -10.40
C ASP A 363 -12.17 -18.99 -9.81
N ARG A 364 -13.27 -19.74 -9.78
CA ARG A 364 -13.30 -21.13 -9.28
C ARG A 364 -12.49 -22.12 -10.13
N SER A 365 -12.04 -21.71 -11.32
CA SER A 365 -11.18 -22.53 -12.18
C SER A 365 -9.68 -22.27 -11.97
N SER A 366 -9.29 -21.39 -11.04
CA SER A 366 -7.90 -21.09 -10.77
C SER A 366 -7.21 -22.17 -9.93
N ASP A 367 -6.46 -23.05 -10.59
CA ASP A 367 -5.60 -24.05 -9.92
C ASP A 367 -4.50 -23.40 -9.08
N GLU A 368 -4.04 -22.21 -9.48
CA GLU A 368 -3.01 -21.46 -8.76
C GLU A 368 -3.52 -20.99 -7.40
N ALA A 369 -4.72 -20.40 -7.34
CA ALA A 369 -5.34 -19.97 -6.09
C ALA A 369 -5.54 -21.15 -5.13
N ALA A 370 -6.02 -22.29 -5.63
CA ALA A 370 -6.19 -23.50 -4.83
C ALA A 370 -4.86 -24.00 -4.20
N LYS A 371 -3.75 -23.98 -4.96
CA LYS A 371 -2.42 -24.33 -4.46
C LYS A 371 -1.95 -23.35 -3.38
N PHE A 372 -2.13 -22.06 -3.57
CA PHE A 372 -1.76 -21.07 -2.57
C PHE A 372 -2.60 -21.18 -1.28
N ILE A 373 -3.90 -21.48 -1.38
CA ILE A 373 -4.74 -21.79 -0.21
C ILE A 373 -4.19 -22.99 0.54
N GLN A 374 -3.88 -24.10 -0.16
CA GLN A 374 -3.33 -25.29 0.47
C GLN A 374 -1.98 -25.00 1.17
N ASN A 375 -1.06 -24.32 0.48
CA ASN A 375 0.24 -23.97 1.04
C ASN A 375 0.13 -23.05 2.25
N THR A 376 -0.76 -22.06 2.19
CA THR A 376 -0.99 -21.11 3.29
C THR A 376 -1.62 -21.82 4.50
N ASN A 377 -2.55 -22.75 4.28
CA ASN A 377 -3.10 -23.58 5.37
C ASN A 377 -2.03 -24.44 6.05
N VAL A 378 -1.11 -25.02 5.27
CA VAL A 378 0.03 -25.77 5.83
C VAL A 378 0.92 -24.83 6.66
N ALA A 379 1.25 -23.64 6.13
CA ALA A 379 2.06 -22.65 6.85
C ALA A 379 1.40 -22.17 8.16
N ILE A 380 0.08 -21.95 8.15
CA ILE A 380 -0.70 -21.59 9.35
C ILE A 380 -0.62 -22.73 10.37
N ARG A 381 -0.84 -23.98 9.95
CA ARG A 381 -0.76 -25.15 10.84
C ARG A 381 0.63 -25.28 11.44
N GLU A 382 1.68 -25.20 10.64
CA GLU A 382 3.06 -25.29 11.10
C GLU A 382 3.41 -24.16 12.08
N ARG A 383 2.95 -22.93 11.83
CA ARG A 383 3.12 -21.82 12.79
C ARG A 383 2.39 -22.08 14.10
N ASN A 384 1.16 -22.60 14.04
CA ASN A 384 0.38 -22.92 15.23
C ASN A 384 1.00 -24.06 16.04
N GLU A 385 1.55 -25.09 15.38
CA GLU A 385 2.29 -26.17 16.04
C GLU A 385 3.54 -25.63 16.76
N ARG A 386 4.29 -24.70 16.13
CA ARG A 386 5.43 -24.03 16.78
C ARG A 386 5.01 -23.14 17.95
N LEU A 387 3.87 -22.47 17.84
CA LEU A 387 3.29 -21.68 18.93
C LEU A 387 2.88 -22.58 20.10
N GLU A 388 2.19 -23.69 19.85
CA GLU A 388 1.79 -24.65 20.87
C GLU A 388 3.00 -25.27 21.57
N LEU A 389 4.05 -25.63 20.82
CA LEU A 389 5.33 -26.07 21.39
C LEU A 389 5.90 -25.01 22.34
N THR A 390 5.95 -23.75 21.90
CA THR A 390 6.44 -22.63 22.70
C THR A 390 5.64 -22.45 24.00
N LEU A 391 4.32 -22.49 23.91
CA LEU A 391 3.43 -22.42 25.08
C LEU A 391 3.63 -23.62 26.01
N SER A 392 3.85 -24.83 25.46
CA SER A 392 4.10 -26.03 26.26
C SER A 392 5.42 -25.95 27.02
N ILE A 393 6.46 -25.35 26.43
CA ILE A 393 7.76 -25.09 27.07
C ILE A 393 7.58 -24.09 28.21
N ILE A 394 6.87 -22.98 27.97
CA ILE A 394 6.58 -21.97 28.99
C ILE A 394 5.79 -22.58 30.15
N ALA A 395 4.72 -23.31 29.87
CA ALA A 395 3.90 -23.97 30.89
C ALA A 395 4.69 -25.02 31.68
N THR A 396 5.60 -25.75 31.03
CA THR A 396 6.51 -26.69 31.72
C THR A 396 7.48 -25.94 32.62
N GLY A 397 8.04 -24.82 32.15
CA GLY A 397 8.89 -23.93 32.95
C GLY A 397 8.16 -23.39 34.18
N GLU A 398 6.90 -22.98 34.05
CA GLU A 398 6.05 -22.52 35.17
C GLU A 398 5.73 -23.65 36.16
N ARG A 399 5.44 -24.86 35.69
CA ARG A 399 5.23 -26.02 36.57
C ARG A 399 6.48 -26.36 37.38
N VAL A 400 7.65 -26.33 36.74
CA VAL A 400 8.94 -26.58 37.41
C VAL A 400 9.26 -25.44 38.38
N HIS A 401 8.87 -24.20 38.06
CA HIS A 401 8.96 -23.07 38.98
C HIS A 401 8.11 -23.27 40.25
N GLU A 402 6.86 -23.72 40.12
CA GLU A 402 6.03 -24.05 41.29
C GLU A 402 6.61 -25.19 42.12
N GLU A 403 7.19 -26.20 41.48
CA GLU A 403 7.86 -27.32 42.15
C GLU A 403 9.08 -26.84 42.96
N ALA A 404 9.86 -25.90 42.40
CA ALA A 404 10.97 -25.26 43.12
C ALA A 404 10.49 -24.46 44.35
N ASN A 405 9.36 -23.76 44.25
CA ASN A 405 8.78 -23.04 45.39
C ASN A 405 8.38 -24.00 46.53
N ARG A 406 7.87 -25.20 46.22
CA ARG A 406 7.57 -26.22 47.23
C ARG A 406 8.81 -26.72 47.95
N PHE A 407 9.93 -26.89 47.23
CA PHE A 407 11.21 -27.25 47.87
C PHE A 407 11.73 -26.12 48.77
N ARG A 408 11.58 -24.86 48.35
CA ARG A 408 11.92 -23.69 49.17
C ARG A 408 11.06 -23.64 50.45
N GLU A 409 9.75 -23.85 50.36
CA GLU A 409 8.84 -23.91 51.51
C GLU A 409 9.18 -25.06 52.48
N ALA A 410 9.65 -26.19 51.94
CA ALA A 410 10.12 -27.33 52.73
C ALA A 410 11.52 -27.13 53.34
N GLN A 411 12.16 -25.97 53.14
CA GLN A 411 13.55 -25.66 53.52
C GLN A 411 14.61 -26.58 52.87
N ASP A 412 14.25 -27.26 51.77
CA ASP A 412 15.18 -28.04 50.96
C ASP A 412 15.80 -27.16 49.88
N PHE A 413 16.72 -26.30 50.33
CA PHE A 413 17.30 -25.26 49.48
C PHE A 413 18.14 -25.82 48.31
N ALA A 414 18.66 -27.06 48.42
CA ALA A 414 19.48 -27.67 47.38
C ALA A 414 18.63 -28.04 46.17
N ASN A 415 17.52 -28.73 46.44
CA ASN A 415 16.57 -29.09 45.42
C ASN A 415 15.84 -27.86 44.89
N ALA A 416 15.59 -26.83 45.72
CA ALA A 416 15.02 -25.56 45.25
C ALA A 416 15.90 -24.87 44.20
N ILE A 417 17.18 -24.62 44.49
CA ILE A 417 18.11 -23.93 43.57
C ILE A 417 18.28 -24.73 42.27
N SER A 418 18.47 -26.05 42.36
CA SER A 418 18.59 -26.92 41.18
C SER A 418 17.33 -26.87 40.31
N THR A 419 16.15 -26.90 40.92
CA THR A 419 14.87 -26.90 40.19
C THR A 419 14.58 -25.53 39.56
N TYR A 420 14.93 -24.42 40.22
CA TYR A 420 14.86 -23.10 39.58
C TYR A 420 15.76 -22.98 38.34
N ARG A 421 16.98 -23.53 38.38
CA ARG A 421 17.88 -23.57 37.21
C ARG A 421 17.29 -24.41 36.08
N GLN A 422 16.64 -25.51 36.41
CA GLN A 422 15.92 -26.33 35.43
C GLN A 422 14.77 -25.54 34.77
N ALA A 423 14.02 -24.76 35.54
CA ALA A 423 12.98 -23.87 35.00
C ALA A 423 13.57 -22.80 34.06
N ILE A 424 14.73 -22.20 34.40
CA ILE A 424 15.44 -21.26 33.52
C ILE A 424 15.78 -21.93 32.18
N GLY A 425 16.29 -23.17 32.19
CA GLY A 425 16.62 -23.90 30.98
C GLY A 425 15.43 -24.11 30.03
N PHE A 426 14.21 -24.27 30.56
CA PHE A 426 12.99 -24.30 29.74
C PHE A 426 12.69 -22.93 29.12
N PHE A 427 12.74 -21.85 29.90
CA PHE A 427 12.49 -20.51 29.36
C PHE A 427 13.57 -20.05 28.36
N GLU A 428 14.82 -20.49 28.52
CA GLU A 428 15.90 -20.21 27.55
C GLU A 428 15.74 -20.98 26.23
N ALA A 429 14.97 -22.08 26.23
CA ALA A 429 14.66 -22.84 25.02
C ALA A 429 13.55 -22.20 24.17
N VAL A 430 12.88 -21.14 24.65
CA VAL A 430 11.86 -20.40 23.89
C VAL A 430 12.51 -19.58 22.78
N SER A 431 11.99 -19.71 21.55
CA SER A 431 12.50 -18.98 20.39
C SER A 431 12.02 -17.52 20.35
N ASP A 432 12.75 -16.67 19.63
CA ASP A 432 12.40 -15.27 19.41
C ASP A 432 11.33 -15.07 18.30
N GLU A 433 10.80 -16.15 17.71
CA GLU A 433 9.79 -16.11 16.63
C GLU A 433 8.51 -15.41 17.11
N PHE A 434 8.10 -15.66 18.36
CA PHE A 434 6.90 -15.07 18.95
C PHE A 434 7.30 -14.05 20.02
N LYS A 435 7.48 -12.79 19.61
CA LYS A 435 8.01 -11.71 20.44
C LYS A 435 7.37 -11.62 21.84
N VAL A 436 6.04 -11.69 21.93
CA VAL A 436 5.32 -11.63 23.22
C VAL A 436 5.73 -12.77 24.15
N HIS A 437 5.84 -13.99 23.62
CA HIS A 437 6.22 -15.17 24.41
C HIS A 437 7.71 -15.15 24.76
N ALA A 438 8.56 -14.70 23.85
CA ALA A 438 9.99 -14.51 24.10
C ALA A 438 10.23 -13.47 25.20
N ASP A 439 9.50 -12.36 25.20
CA ASP A 439 9.61 -11.32 26.23
C ASP A 439 9.11 -11.83 27.60
N THR A 440 8.01 -12.60 27.63
CA THR A 440 7.53 -13.29 28.84
C THR A 440 8.58 -14.28 29.38
N ALA A 441 9.19 -15.10 28.52
CA ALA A 441 10.22 -16.05 28.91
C ALA A 441 11.44 -15.34 29.50
N ARG A 442 11.90 -14.25 28.88
CA ARG A 442 13.01 -13.41 29.39
C ARG A 442 12.69 -12.80 30.76
N GLU A 443 11.46 -12.33 30.97
CA GLU A 443 11.07 -11.79 32.26
C GLU A 443 11.00 -12.87 33.35
N ASN A 444 10.48 -14.06 33.02
CA ASN A 444 10.51 -15.21 33.92
C ASN A 444 11.94 -15.62 34.28
N ILE A 445 12.88 -15.62 33.33
CA ILE A 445 14.31 -15.88 33.61
C ILE A 445 14.86 -14.85 34.61
N ARG A 446 14.59 -13.55 34.41
CA ARG A 446 15.03 -12.50 35.35
C ARG A 446 14.43 -12.67 36.74
N ARG A 447 13.16 -13.09 36.81
CA ARG A 447 12.48 -13.39 38.07
C ARG A 447 13.11 -14.58 38.79
N LEU A 448 13.31 -15.71 38.09
CA LEU A 448 13.91 -16.91 38.66
C LEU A 448 15.33 -16.68 39.17
N ARG A 449 16.15 -15.90 38.44
CA ARG A 449 17.50 -15.53 38.91
C ARG A 449 17.47 -14.72 40.21
N ARG A 450 16.46 -13.87 40.40
CA ARG A 450 16.24 -13.15 41.68
C ARG A 450 15.82 -14.11 42.78
N GLU A 451 14.88 -15.02 42.50
CA GLU A 451 14.42 -16.01 43.49
C GLU A 451 15.55 -16.97 43.92
N ILE A 452 16.44 -17.38 43.00
CA ILE A 452 17.67 -18.13 43.35
C ILE A 452 18.54 -17.32 44.31
N SER A 453 18.73 -16.03 44.03
CA SER A 453 19.53 -15.14 44.91
C SER A 453 18.89 -15.00 46.29
N ASP A 454 17.56 -14.92 46.37
CA ASP A 454 16.82 -14.87 47.64
C ASP A 454 17.00 -16.16 48.44
N VAL A 455 16.93 -17.33 47.80
CA VAL A 455 17.17 -18.63 48.46
C VAL A 455 18.61 -18.74 48.95
N ILE A 456 19.60 -18.26 48.18
CA ILE A 456 21.00 -18.23 48.61
C ILE A 456 21.15 -17.36 49.87
N ASN A 457 20.51 -16.20 49.92
CA ASN A 457 20.51 -15.34 51.11
C ASN A 457 19.82 -16.02 52.30
N GLU A 458 18.74 -16.77 52.09
CA GLU A 458 18.10 -17.58 53.14
C GLU A 458 19.05 -18.66 53.70
N VAL A 459 19.83 -19.33 52.84
CA VAL A 459 20.85 -20.29 53.26
C VAL A 459 21.96 -19.63 54.08
N LEU A 460 22.46 -18.47 53.63
CA LEU A 460 23.49 -17.71 54.37
C LEU A 460 22.97 -17.19 55.72
N ASN A 461 21.71 -16.79 55.79
CA ASN A 461 21.06 -16.40 57.04
C ASN A 461 20.90 -17.59 57.99
N ALA A 462 20.51 -18.76 57.49
CA ALA A 462 20.43 -19.99 58.30
C ALA A 462 21.81 -20.41 58.83
N ALA A 463 22.86 -20.25 58.03
CA ALA A 463 24.23 -20.47 58.45
C ALA A 463 24.68 -19.47 59.54
N SER A 464 24.33 -18.20 59.39
CA SER A 464 24.60 -17.16 60.39
C SER A 464 23.84 -17.41 61.70
N GLN A 465 22.58 -17.84 61.62
CA GLN A 465 21.78 -18.21 62.78
C GLN A 465 22.40 -19.40 63.54
N ALA A 466 22.95 -20.39 62.83
CA ALA A 466 23.68 -21.49 63.46
C ALA A 466 24.93 -21.00 64.23
N ILE A 467 25.61 -19.96 63.72
CA ILE A 467 26.71 -19.29 64.43
C ILE A 467 26.18 -18.58 65.69
N ASP A 468 25.09 -17.83 65.58
CA ASP A 468 24.49 -17.12 66.72
C ASP A 468 23.99 -18.07 67.82
N GLU A 469 23.39 -19.20 67.45
CA GLU A 469 22.99 -20.27 68.38
C GLU A 469 24.22 -20.90 69.05
N GLY A 470 25.30 -21.10 68.30
CA GLY A 470 26.58 -21.53 68.84
C GLY A 470 27.15 -20.54 69.86
N ASP A 471 27.10 -19.23 69.56
CA ASP A 471 27.54 -18.16 70.45
C ASP A 471 26.72 -18.15 71.76
N ARG A 472 25.40 -18.30 71.68
CA ARG A 472 24.53 -18.41 72.87
C ARG A 472 24.82 -19.65 73.72
N ALA A 473 25.02 -20.81 73.09
CA ALA A 473 25.37 -22.04 73.78
C ALA A 473 26.74 -21.92 74.47
N ARG A 474 27.70 -21.24 73.82
CA ARG A 474 29.01 -20.91 74.40
C ARG A 474 28.88 -20.02 75.63
N ASP A 475 28.09 -18.94 75.54
CA ASP A 475 27.86 -18.01 76.65
C ASP A 475 27.16 -18.70 77.84
N ASN A 476 26.30 -19.69 77.57
CA ASN A 476 25.66 -20.55 78.57
C ASN A 476 26.57 -21.69 79.08
N LYS A 477 27.85 -21.73 78.66
CA LYS A 477 28.86 -22.74 79.02
C LYS A 477 28.54 -24.17 78.54
N GLN A 478 27.67 -24.30 77.54
CA GLN A 478 27.34 -25.56 76.86
C GLN A 478 28.27 -25.74 75.66
N PHE A 479 29.58 -25.90 75.93
CA PHE A 479 30.62 -25.86 74.88
C PHE A 479 30.50 -26.96 73.82
N ASP A 480 30.01 -28.16 74.19
CA ASP A 480 29.82 -29.26 73.23
C ASP A 480 28.64 -29.02 72.27
N GLU A 481 27.56 -28.39 72.76
CA GLU A 481 26.46 -27.93 71.89
C GLU A 481 26.93 -26.79 70.98
N ALA A 482 27.67 -25.81 71.52
CA ALA A 482 28.22 -24.70 70.75
C ALA A 482 29.09 -25.17 69.57
N ILE A 483 30.03 -26.09 69.83
CA ILE A 483 30.86 -26.71 68.79
C ILE A 483 29.99 -27.45 67.75
N GLY A 484 28.96 -28.16 68.21
CA GLY A 484 28.00 -28.85 67.32
C GLY A 484 27.24 -27.88 66.40
N HIS A 485 26.84 -26.71 66.88
CA HIS A 485 26.17 -25.68 66.07
C HIS A 485 27.12 -25.07 65.02
N TYR A 486 28.36 -24.72 65.38
CA TYR A 486 29.33 -24.21 64.40
C TYR A 486 29.73 -25.27 63.36
N GLN A 487 29.85 -26.53 63.75
CA GLN A 487 30.17 -27.63 62.83
C GLN A 487 29.08 -27.90 61.78
N ARG A 488 27.84 -27.44 62.00
CA ARG A 488 26.76 -27.52 61.00
C ARG A 488 26.90 -26.48 59.89
N VAL A 489 27.60 -25.37 60.12
CA VAL A 489 27.68 -24.24 59.17
C VAL A 489 28.20 -24.67 57.79
N PRO A 490 29.32 -25.42 57.65
CA PRO A 490 29.78 -25.89 56.34
C PRO A 490 28.75 -26.77 55.62
N SER A 491 27.97 -27.57 56.35
CA SER A 491 26.93 -28.42 55.77
C SER A 491 25.71 -27.65 55.27
N VAL A 492 25.38 -26.52 55.92
CA VAL A 492 24.28 -25.64 55.51
C VAL A 492 24.64 -24.89 54.23
N VAL A 493 25.84 -24.32 54.14
CA VAL A 493 26.27 -23.54 52.97
C VAL A 493 26.74 -24.39 51.79
N ALA A 494 27.06 -25.67 52.00
CA ALA A 494 27.42 -26.62 50.93
C ALA A 494 26.30 -26.84 49.89
N VAL A 495 25.09 -26.40 50.22
CA VAL A 495 23.92 -26.42 49.36
C VAL A 495 24.01 -25.39 48.22
N ILE A 496 24.81 -24.34 48.38
CA ILE A 496 25.00 -23.29 47.38
C ILE A 496 25.96 -23.80 46.29
N PRO A 497 25.56 -23.84 45.02
CA PRO A 497 26.43 -24.24 43.93
C PRO A 497 27.64 -23.30 43.77
N ALA A 498 28.82 -23.87 43.50
CA ALA A 498 30.08 -23.12 43.39
C ALA A 498 30.17 -22.21 42.14
N ASP A 499 29.22 -22.34 41.20
CA ASP A 499 29.19 -21.67 39.90
C ASP A 499 28.28 -20.42 39.84
N GLU A 500 27.61 -20.03 40.93
CA GLU A 500 26.69 -18.88 40.94
C GLU A 500 27.37 -17.53 40.66
N SER A 501 28.23 -17.08 41.59
CA SER A 501 28.91 -15.79 41.47
C SER A 501 30.18 -15.77 42.33
N PRO A 502 31.26 -15.11 41.87
CA PRO A 502 32.46 -14.90 42.67
C PRO A 502 32.19 -14.20 44.01
N THR A 503 31.14 -13.38 44.12
CA THR A 503 30.77 -12.70 45.36
C THR A 503 30.15 -13.67 46.37
N VAL A 504 29.16 -14.45 45.95
CA VAL A 504 28.51 -15.48 46.77
C VAL A 504 29.53 -16.52 47.23
N GLY A 505 30.46 -16.92 46.34
CA GLY A 505 31.55 -17.84 46.70
C GLY A 505 32.47 -17.30 47.80
N ARG A 506 32.71 -15.99 47.85
CA ARG A 506 33.48 -15.36 48.95
C ARG A 506 32.67 -15.32 50.24
N GLU A 507 31.40 -14.95 50.18
CA GLU A 507 30.52 -14.91 51.37
C GLU A 507 30.39 -16.29 52.02
N VAL A 508 30.25 -17.36 51.21
CA VAL A 508 30.26 -18.74 51.69
C VAL A 508 31.59 -19.08 52.39
N GLN A 509 32.73 -18.71 51.79
CA GLN A 509 34.05 -18.95 52.41
C GLN A 509 34.23 -18.16 53.70
N ASP A 510 33.79 -16.91 53.75
CA ASP A 510 33.89 -16.05 54.93
C ASP A 510 33.05 -16.61 56.10
N VAL A 511 31.85 -17.11 55.82
CA VAL A 511 30.97 -17.75 56.81
C VAL A 511 31.58 -19.06 57.33
N ILE A 512 32.19 -19.87 56.45
CA ILE A 512 32.92 -21.09 56.85
C ILE A 512 34.11 -20.73 57.73
N ALA A 513 34.96 -19.79 57.31
CA ALA A 513 36.14 -19.37 58.05
C ALA A 513 35.78 -18.79 59.43
N LEU A 514 34.67 -18.02 59.52
CA LEU A 514 34.14 -17.53 60.78
C LEU A 514 33.72 -18.68 61.70
N SER A 515 33.02 -19.69 61.16
CA SER A 515 32.60 -20.87 61.94
C SER A 515 33.80 -21.67 62.48
N GLU A 516 34.85 -21.86 61.68
CA GLU A 516 36.07 -22.57 62.09
C GLU A 516 36.78 -21.82 63.22
N LYS A 517 36.93 -20.50 63.10
CA LYS A 517 37.50 -19.65 64.15
C LYS A 517 36.71 -19.77 65.46
N LYS A 518 35.38 -19.78 65.40
CA LYS A 518 34.51 -19.91 66.57
C LYS A 518 34.61 -21.28 67.23
N ILE A 519 34.82 -22.36 66.47
CA ILE A 519 35.11 -23.70 66.99
C ILE A 519 36.41 -23.70 67.80
N GLU A 520 37.47 -23.06 67.29
CA GLU A 520 38.74 -22.95 68.01
C GLU A 520 38.60 -22.15 69.31
N GLU A 521 37.92 -21.01 69.26
CA GLU A 521 37.63 -20.19 70.45
C GLU A 521 36.87 -20.99 71.52
N ALA A 522 35.80 -21.68 71.14
CA ALA A 522 35.00 -22.49 72.07
C ALA A 522 35.80 -23.66 72.68
N ARG A 523 36.69 -24.30 71.92
CA ARG A 523 37.58 -25.37 72.44
C ARG A 523 38.58 -24.85 73.46
N VAL A 524 39.20 -23.70 73.20
CA VAL A 524 40.15 -23.07 74.12
C VAL A 524 39.44 -22.65 75.42
N GLU A 525 38.23 -22.11 75.30
CA GLU A 525 37.45 -21.66 76.45
C GLU A 525 36.92 -22.83 77.30
N LYS A 526 36.48 -23.92 76.68
CA LYS A 526 36.15 -25.18 77.35
C LYS A 526 37.33 -25.68 78.20
N LEU A 527 38.53 -25.76 77.62
CA LEU A 527 39.75 -26.17 78.32
C LEU A 527 40.06 -25.29 79.54
N ARG A 528 39.90 -23.97 79.40
CA ARG A 528 40.09 -23.02 80.51
C ARG A 528 39.04 -23.18 81.60
N TYR A 529 37.78 -23.40 81.21
CA TYR A 529 36.68 -23.59 82.14
C TYR A 529 36.82 -24.89 82.94
N GLU A 530 37.17 -26.00 82.28
CA GLU A 530 37.43 -27.30 82.93
C GLU A 530 38.62 -27.23 83.90
N GLN A 531 39.70 -26.54 83.53
CA GLN A 531 40.84 -26.28 84.42
C GLN A 531 40.44 -25.44 85.64
N ALA A 532 39.63 -24.40 85.47
CA ALA A 532 39.13 -23.58 86.56
C ALA A 532 38.19 -24.38 87.50
N LEU A 533 37.34 -25.25 86.95
CA LEU A 533 36.46 -26.12 87.73
C LEU A 533 37.27 -27.16 88.52
N ALA A 534 38.32 -27.73 87.94
CA ALA A 534 39.23 -28.64 88.62
C ALA A 534 40.00 -27.94 89.77
N VAL A 535 40.40 -26.68 89.58
CA VAL A 535 41.04 -25.87 90.63
C VAL A 535 40.04 -25.50 91.75
N GLN A 536 38.78 -25.17 91.41
CA GLN A 536 37.73 -24.93 92.42
C GLN A 536 37.34 -26.19 93.20
N GLN A 537 37.26 -27.35 92.54
CA GLN A 537 37.02 -28.63 93.22
C GLN A 537 38.22 -29.02 94.11
N ALA A 538 39.45 -28.74 93.70
CA ALA A 538 40.64 -28.92 94.54
C ALA A 538 40.66 -27.97 95.76
N GLN A 539 40.13 -26.74 95.63
CA GLN A 539 40.00 -25.80 96.75
C GLN A 539 38.83 -26.15 97.69
N GLN A 540 37.70 -26.65 97.18
CA GLN A 540 36.59 -27.14 98.01
C GLN A 540 36.95 -28.44 98.76
N ALA A 541 37.83 -29.29 98.20
CA ALA A 541 38.37 -30.45 98.91
C ALA A 541 39.34 -30.10 100.06
N GLN A 542 39.86 -28.86 100.11
CA GLN A 542 40.72 -28.37 101.21
C GLN A 542 39.96 -27.64 102.35
N GLN A 543 38.67 -27.34 102.19
CA GLN A 543 37.84 -26.71 103.24
C GLN A 543 36.84 -27.66 103.93
N GLY A 544 36.94 -28.97 103.68
CA GLY A 544 36.05 -30.01 104.25
C GLY A 544 36.72 -31.07 105.14
N GLY A 545 37.81 -30.75 105.86
CA GLY A 545 38.62 -31.72 106.61
C GLY A 545 38.93 -31.37 108.07
N ALA A 546 37.97 -31.65 108.96
CA ALA A 546 38.09 -32.14 110.35
C ALA A 546 38.99 -31.44 111.40
N ALA A 547 38.36 -31.08 112.53
CA ALA A 547 38.96 -31.12 113.87
C ALA A 547 38.07 -31.96 114.81
N PRO A 548 38.65 -32.66 115.81
CA PRO A 548 38.23 -34.00 116.25
C PRO A 548 37.31 -34.03 117.47
N ALA A 549 36.62 -35.16 117.64
CA ALA A 549 35.88 -35.54 118.83
C ALA A 549 36.74 -35.51 120.12
N PRO A 550 36.18 -35.08 121.28
CA PRO A 550 36.84 -35.28 122.58
C PRO A 550 36.63 -36.71 123.07
N ALA A 551 37.70 -37.29 123.60
CA ALA A 551 37.73 -38.59 124.28
C ALA A 551 36.93 -38.59 125.60
N PRO A 552 36.47 -39.76 126.08
CA PRO A 552 35.73 -39.89 127.33
C PRO A 552 36.68 -39.89 128.55
N ALA A 553 36.27 -39.23 129.63
CA ALA A 553 36.94 -39.20 130.93
C ALA A 553 36.06 -39.89 132.00
N PRO A 554 36.65 -40.36 133.13
CA PRO A 554 36.26 -41.57 133.85
C PRO A 554 35.19 -41.36 134.94
N ALA A 555 34.59 -42.47 135.37
CA ALA A 555 33.67 -42.56 136.51
C ALA A 555 34.33 -42.16 137.85
N PRO A 556 33.59 -41.55 138.80
CA PRO A 556 33.97 -41.52 140.20
C PRO A 556 33.24 -42.59 141.03
N VAL A 557 33.94 -43.07 142.05
CA VAL A 557 33.52 -44.04 143.07
C VAL A 557 32.79 -43.31 144.21
N ALA A 558 31.65 -43.88 144.62
CA ALA A 558 30.95 -43.90 145.92
C ALA A 558 30.85 -42.66 146.83
N GLN A 559 29.62 -42.38 147.28
CA GLN A 559 29.16 -42.64 148.66
C GLN A 559 27.70 -43.08 148.66
#